data_AF-B1KP87-F1
#
_entry.id   AF-B1KP87-F1
#
_cell.length_a   1.000
_cell.length_b   1.000
_cell.length_c   1.000
_cell.angle_alpha   90.00
_cell.angle_beta   90.00
_cell.angle_gamma   90.00
#
_symmetry.space_group_name_H-M   'P 1'
#
loop_
_entity.id
_entity.type
_entity.pdbx_description
1 polymer ?
#
loop_
_entity_poly.entity_id
_entity_poly.type
_entity_poly.pdbx_seq_one_letter_code
_entity_poly.pdbx_strand_id
1 'polypeptide(L)'
;MYWKVEDKKWMKARKVLWAELKKCLLEHQYSKKEVKYMEPYFLKGIRKQEDIAWAEPVPLIYCLAWHPSDDINVWFAEFQRIKSEARCEESMLSSISTSYILIKNRSRLSTPLNATENVKSLFLQREQLLYQFLFLNKQFLDDPYVKQAEKWRLEELRPLNSGALFSIDKLAAIIKKDKEGEPFQPYFNAFSIQHLCHLSQYLSTEMYRRQMRWDDSEEKLGRMLATSLKFYQQRLQYSVAFQTIAELWFKQLDSDEIATEWKTIWVNAKSGKYLTRDEFFSKDKADEAGIENSKTNVEDELNQLLLDGTNRSEIIDCLADHFEAETIELFDINDLDNICSPYIGFIDPLEQLVKLRGGRDCVSYQDEVKDDVLTISLNEKVIGEINLDEVFSNETADYFQHIINLAMEWFPNQALLSVEEGSTSLFILPSNIFKLLKENEIESDLLTQQ
;
A
#
# COMPACT_ATOMS: atom_id res chain seq x y z
N MET A 1 6.38 42.38 -8.82
CA MET A 1 5.92 41.20 -9.60
C MET A 1 7.08 40.21 -9.68
N TYR A 2 6.92 38.97 -9.19
CA TYR A 2 8.01 37.98 -9.15
C TYR A 2 8.30 37.34 -10.52
N TRP A 3 7.30 37.32 -11.39
CA TRP A 3 7.40 36.86 -12.77
C TRP A 3 8.11 37.93 -13.63
N LYS A 4 9.38 37.70 -13.99
CA LYS A 4 10.20 38.64 -14.77
C LYS A 4 9.99 38.45 -16.28
N VAL A 5 8.74 38.56 -16.73
CA VAL A 5 8.32 38.21 -18.11
C VAL A 5 9.04 39.03 -19.19
N GLU A 6 9.42 40.27 -18.89
CA GLU A 6 10.15 41.16 -19.81
C GLU A 6 11.65 40.83 -19.89
N ASP A 7 12.20 40.07 -18.94
CA ASP A 7 13.60 39.65 -18.95
C ASP A 7 13.79 38.46 -19.90
N LYS A 8 14.40 38.73 -21.05
CA LYS A 8 14.68 37.72 -22.09
C LYS A 8 15.57 36.57 -21.58
N LYS A 9 16.53 36.83 -20.68
CA LYS A 9 17.41 35.77 -20.14
C LYS A 9 16.62 34.87 -19.20
N TRP A 10 15.82 35.46 -18.31
CA TRP A 10 14.94 34.72 -17.40
C TRP A 10 13.91 33.88 -18.17
N MET A 11 13.26 34.45 -19.19
CA MET A 11 12.30 33.73 -20.04
C MET A 11 12.95 32.56 -20.78
N LYS A 12 14.18 32.74 -21.28
CA LYS A 12 14.93 31.67 -21.95
C LYS A 12 15.24 30.53 -20.96
N ALA A 13 15.72 30.84 -19.76
CA ALA A 13 16.00 29.84 -18.73
C ALA A 13 14.74 29.07 -18.32
N ARG A 14 13.61 29.76 -18.08
CA ARG A 14 12.35 29.08 -17.75
C ARG A 14 11.83 28.20 -18.87
N LYS A 15 11.96 28.60 -20.14
CA LYS A 15 11.54 27.74 -21.26
C LYS A 15 12.31 26.43 -21.33
N VAL A 16 13.60 26.45 -20.96
CA VAL A 16 14.42 25.22 -20.86
C VAL A 16 13.88 24.34 -19.74
N LEU A 17 13.69 24.89 -18.54
CA LEU A 17 13.12 24.15 -17.40
C LEU A 17 11.72 23.61 -17.70
N TRP A 18 10.88 24.38 -18.41
CA TRP A 18 9.55 23.93 -18.83
C TRP A 18 9.62 22.74 -19.78
N ALA A 19 10.58 22.71 -20.70
CA ALA A 19 10.72 21.59 -21.63
C ALA A 19 11.02 20.28 -20.90
N GLU A 20 11.87 20.33 -19.88
CA GLU A 20 12.18 19.19 -19.00
C GLU A 20 10.96 18.80 -18.16
N LEU A 21 10.35 19.77 -17.47
CA LEU A 21 9.17 19.54 -16.64
C LEU A 21 7.98 18.98 -17.44
N LYS A 22 7.78 19.46 -18.68
CA LYS A 22 6.77 18.96 -19.60
C LYS A 22 6.95 17.48 -19.92
N LYS A 23 8.20 17.04 -20.12
CA LYS A 23 8.50 15.62 -20.33
C LYS A 23 8.09 14.81 -19.10
N CYS A 24 8.47 15.27 -17.91
CA CYS A 24 8.10 14.62 -16.65
C CYS A 24 6.58 14.57 -16.46
N LEU A 25 5.85 15.66 -16.72
CA LEU A 25 4.38 15.68 -16.59
C LEU A 25 3.72 14.62 -17.49
N LEU A 26 4.17 14.49 -18.74
CA LEU A 26 3.63 13.48 -19.65
C LEU A 26 3.94 12.05 -19.21
N GLU A 27 5.14 11.79 -18.66
CA GLU A 27 5.52 10.50 -18.07
C GLU A 27 4.66 10.15 -16.84
N HIS A 28 4.20 11.17 -16.10
CA HIS A 28 3.32 11.01 -14.93
C HIS A 28 1.82 10.99 -15.30
N GLN A 29 1.51 10.64 -16.55
CA GLN A 29 0.16 10.46 -17.10
C GLN A 29 -0.71 11.71 -17.19
N TYR A 30 -0.13 12.92 -17.12
CA TYR A 30 -0.89 14.13 -17.47
C TYR A 30 -1.18 14.16 -18.97
N SER A 31 -2.40 14.51 -19.35
CA SER A 31 -2.79 14.67 -20.74
C SER A 31 -2.09 15.87 -21.39
N LYS A 32 -1.92 15.82 -22.72
CA LYS A 32 -1.40 16.96 -23.50
C LYS A 32 -2.26 18.23 -23.30
N LYS A 33 -3.56 18.06 -23.05
CA LYS A 33 -4.48 19.16 -22.78
C LYS A 33 -4.12 19.84 -21.46
N GLU A 34 -4.00 19.07 -20.36
CA GLU A 34 -3.64 19.61 -19.03
C GLU A 34 -2.28 20.31 -19.05
N VAL A 35 -1.27 19.69 -19.66
CA VAL A 35 0.08 20.28 -19.78
C VAL A 35 0.05 21.63 -20.52
N LYS A 36 -0.79 21.77 -21.55
CA LYS A 36 -0.97 23.03 -22.28
C LYS A 36 -1.58 24.14 -21.41
N TYR A 37 -2.40 23.78 -20.42
CA TYR A 37 -2.97 24.73 -19.46
C TYR A 37 -2.00 25.14 -18.35
N MET A 38 -1.04 24.27 -18.02
CA MET A 38 -0.01 24.53 -17.02
C MET A 38 1.12 25.46 -17.52
N GLU A 39 1.43 25.42 -18.82
CA GLU A 39 2.53 26.20 -19.43
C GLU A 39 2.44 27.73 -19.20
N PRO A 40 1.28 28.39 -19.41
CA PRO A 40 1.17 29.84 -19.19
C PRO A 40 1.42 30.23 -17.74
N TYR A 41 1.03 29.39 -16.79
CA TYR A 41 1.33 29.62 -15.39
C TYR A 41 2.83 29.50 -15.13
N PHE A 42 3.45 28.39 -15.55
CA PHE A 42 4.88 28.17 -15.33
C PHE A 42 5.78 29.25 -15.94
N LEU A 43 5.39 29.81 -17.09
CA LEU A 43 6.20 30.81 -17.77
C LEU A 43 5.89 32.25 -17.34
N LYS A 44 4.65 32.55 -16.97
CA LYS A 44 4.16 33.94 -16.84
C LYS A 44 3.30 34.19 -15.60
N GLY A 45 3.00 33.18 -14.80
CA GLY A 45 2.07 33.27 -13.67
C GLY A 45 0.60 33.41 -14.07
N ILE A 46 0.25 33.13 -15.34
CA ILE A 46 -1.11 33.32 -15.85
C ILE A 46 -1.91 32.02 -15.66
N ARG A 47 -2.97 32.08 -14.84
CA ARG A 47 -3.95 31.00 -14.69
C ARG A 47 -5.11 31.24 -15.64
N LYS A 48 -5.32 30.32 -16.59
CA LYS A 48 -6.48 30.38 -17.50
C LYS A 48 -7.57 29.46 -16.97
N GLN A 49 -8.66 30.02 -16.45
CA GLN A 49 -9.84 29.22 -16.10
C GLN A 49 -10.57 28.76 -17.37
N GLU A 50 -10.90 27.47 -17.47
CA GLU A 50 -11.77 26.95 -18.54
C GLU A 50 -13.23 27.09 -18.12
N ASP A 51 -14.08 27.79 -18.86
CA ASP A 51 -15.50 28.11 -18.51
C ASP A 51 -16.37 26.93 -18.01
N ILE A 52 -16.00 25.67 -18.26
CA ILE A 52 -16.82 24.48 -18.00
C ILE A 52 -16.18 23.51 -16.97
N ALA A 53 -14.89 23.66 -16.62
CA ALA A 53 -14.21 22.72 -15.71
C ALA A 53 -14.39 23.11 -14.23
N TRP A 54 -14.83 22.16 -13.40
CA TRP A 54 -14.90 22.31 -11.93
C TRP A 54 -13.50 22.25 -11.26
N ALA A 55 -12.57 21.55 -11.88
CA ALA A 55 -11.20 21.39 -11.39
C ALA A 55 -10.34 22.62 -11.74
N GLU A 56 -9.47 22.99 -10.80
CA GLU A 56 -8.48 24.04 -11.02
C GLU A 56 -7.49 23.61 -12.12
N PRO A 57 -7.26 24.43 -13.17
CA PRO A 57 -6.45 24.07 -14.34
C PRO A 57 -4.97 23.88 -14.00
N VAL A 58 -4.52 24.48 -12.89
CA VAL A 58 -3.20 24.25 -12.30
C VAL A 58 -3.42 24.02 -10.80
N PRO A 59 -3.15 22.79 -10.29
CA PRO A 59 -3.23 22.49 -8.87
C PRO A 59 -2.46 23.50 -8.01
N LEU A 60 -3.00 23.85 -6.83
CA LEU A 60 -2.40 24.82 -5.91
C LEU A 60 -0.94 24.46 -5.58
N ILE A 61 -0.64 23.19 -5.32
CA ILE A 61 0.74 22.76 -5.04
C ILE A 61 1.73 23.09 -6.16
N TYR A 62 1.34 22.97 -7.43
CA TYR A 62 2.19 23.34 -8.55
C TYR A 62 2.28 24.86 -8.70
N CYS A 63 1.23 25.58 -8.34
CA CYS A 63 1.29 27.03 -8.26
C CYS A 63 2.40 27.48 -7.31
N LEU A 64 2.45 26.91 -6.11
CA LEU A 64 3.48 27.19 -5.12
C LEU A 64 4.86 26.70 -5.59
N ALA A 65 4.96 25.45 -6.04
CA ALA A 65 6.22 24.83 -6.45
C ALA A 65 6.88 25.56 -7.62
N TRP A 66 6.10 26.01 -8.60
CA TRP A 66 6.60 26.68 -9.79
C TRP A 66 6.70 28.20 -9.62
N HIS A 67 6.31 28.75 -8.47
CA HIS A 67 6.39 30.18 -8.21
C HIS A 67 7.87 30.67 -8.23
N PRO A 68 8.22 31.87 -8.74
CA PRO A 68 9.62 32.31 -8.80
C PRO A 68 10.27 32.60 -7.44
N SER A 69 9.49 32.72 -6.38
CA SER A 69 9.96 32.96 -4.99
C SER A 69 9.88 31.68 -4.16
N ASP A 70 10.79 31.54 -3.19
CA ASP A 70 10.79 30.50 -2.14
C ASP A 70 10.29 31.04 -0.77
N ASP A 71 9.90 32.31 -0.71
CA ASP A 71 9.40 32.96 0.50
C ASP A 71 7.97 32.50 0.84
N ILE A 72 7.82 31.92 2.03
CA ILE A 72 6.57 31.40 2.59
C ILE A 72 5.46 32.47 2.66
N ASN A 73 5.80 33.74 2.97
CA ASN A 73 4.81 34.81 3.02
C ASN A 73 4.29 35.16 1.62
N VAL A 74 5.17 35.06 0.61
CA VAL A 74 4.81 35.24 -0.79
C VAL A 74 3.91 34.09 -1.25
N TRP A 75 4.20 32.86 -0.84
CA TRP A 75 3.34 31.70 -1.11
C TRP A 75 1.98 31.82 -0.43
N PHE A 76 1.91 32.36 0.78
CA PHE A 76 0.64 32.62 1.44
C PHE A 76 -0.16 33.69 0.70
N ALA A 77 0.48 34.78 0.25
CA ALA A 77 -0.17 35.79 -0.57
C ALA A 77 -0.67 35.21 -1.91
N GLU A 78 0.12 34.33 -2.54
CA GLU A 78 -0.28 33.63 -3.77
C GLU A 78 -1.47 32.68 -3.53
N PHE A 79 -1.48 31.95 -2.41
CA PHE A 79 -2.63 31.15 -1.99
C PHE A 79 -3.89 32.02 -1.81
N GLN A 80 -3.78 33.16 -1.12
CA GLN A 80 -4.93 34.06 -0.94
C GLN A 80 -5.42 34.63 -2.27
N ARG A 81 -4.51 34.96 -3.20
CA ARG A 81 -4.87 35.36 -4.57
C ARG A 81 -5.61 34.24 -5.30
N ILE A 82 -5.06 33.03 -5.28
CA ILE A 82 -5.66 31.84 -5.92
C ILE A 82 -7.07 31.57 -5.36
N LYS A 83 -7.22 31.66 -4.05
CA LYS A 83 -8.49 31.52 -3.34
C LYS A 83 -9.50 32.59 -3.74
N SER A 84 -9.08 33.84 -3.89
CA SER A 84 -9.96 34.93 -4.35
C SER A 84 -10.41 34.79 -5.81
N GLU A 85 -9.63 34.05 -6.62
CA GLU A 85 -9.95 33.75 -8.01
C GLU A 85 -10.77 32.46 -8.14
N ALA A 86 -10.90 31.65 -7.08
CA ALA A 86 -11.61 30.39 -7.13
C ALA A 86 -13.09 30.61 -7.50
N ARG A 87 -13.63 29.74 -8.34
CA ARG A 87 -15.01 29.86 -8.85
C ARG A 87 -16.06 29.69 -7.78
N CYS A 88 -15.81 28.72 -6.91
CA CYS A 88 -16.67 28.35 -5.81
C CYS A 88 -15.83 27.70 -4.72
N GLU A 89 -16.47 27.48 -3.58
CA GLU A 89 -15.85 26.88 -2.42
C GLU A 89 -15.37 25.45 -2.68
N GLU A 90 -16.17 24.64 -3.38
CA GLU A 90 -15.86 23.25 -3.70
C GLU A 90 -14.60 23.13 -4.57
N SER A 91 -14.42 24.04 -5.53
CA SER A 91 -13.24 24.07 -6.39
C SER A 91 -11.97 24.34 -5.59
N MET A 92 -12.04 25.27 -4.62
CA MET A 92 -10.91 25.57 -3.74
C MET A 92 -10.61 24.43 -2.78
N LEU A 93 -11.64 23.83 -2.16
CA LEU A 93 -11.48 22.66 -1.29
C LEU A 93 -10.86 21.48 -2.05
N SER A 94 -11.32 21.23 -3.28
CA SER A 94 -10.75 20.21 -4.17
C SER A 94 -9.28 20.47 -4.49
N SER A 95 -8.91 21.73 -4.74
CA SER A 95 -7.51 22.14 -5.02
C SER A 95 -6.59 21.94 -3.82
N ILE A 96 -7.08 22.25 -2.61
CA ILE A 96 -6.36 22.02 -1.35
C ILE A 96 -6.20 20.51 -1.10
N SER A 97 -7.28 19.74 -1.22
CA SER A 97 -7.24 18.27 -1.07
C SER A 97 -6.27 17.63 -2.06
N THR A 98 -6.39 17.98 -3.34
CA THR A 98 -5.48 17.52 -4.40
C THR A 98 -4.01 17.85 -4.09
N SER A 99 -3.74 19.01 -3.47
CA SER A 99 -2.38 19.39 -3.07
C SER A 99 -1.80 18.44 -2.01
N TYR A 100 -2.60 18.02 -1.03
CA TYR A 100 -2.18 17.02 -0.04
C TYR A 100 -1.92 15.65 -0.69
N ILE A 101 -2.79 15.23 -1.61
CA ILE A 101 -2.62 13.96 -2.34
C ILE A 101 -1.34 13.99 -3.19
N LEU A 102 -1.12 15.07 -3.93
CA LEU A 102 0.02 15.21 -4.82
C LEU A 102 1.35 15.26 -4.06
N ILE A 103 1.46 16.04 -2.98
CA ILE A 103 2.72 16.08 -2.20
C ILE A 103 3.02 14.71 -1.60
N LYS A 104 2.00 13.97 -1.14
CA LYS A 104 2.18 12.63 -0.59
C LYS A 104 2.54 11.61 -1.66
N ASN A 105 1.87 11.61 -2.81
CA ASN A 105 2.09 10.61 -3.86
C ASN A 105 3.35 10.86 -4.69
N ARG A 106 3.75 12.13 -4.88
CA ARG A 106 4.87 12.49 -5.75
C ARG A 106 6.19 12.72 -5.00
N SER A 107 6.17 12.95 -3.68
CA SER A 107 7.38 12.85 -2.84
C SER A 107 7.91 11.41 -2.71
N ARG A 108 7.12 10.42 -3.14
CA ARG A 108 7.47 8.99 -3.14
C ARG A 108 8.25 8.54 -4.37
N LEU A 109 8.32 9.37 -5.42
CA LEU A 109 9.01 9.04 -6.66
C LEU A 109 10.46 9.54 -6.60
N SER A 110 11.32 8.66 -6.07
CA SER A 110 12.71 8.46 -6.51
C SER A 110 13.54 9.71 -6.89
N THR A 111 13.86 10.55 -5.90
CA THR A 111 15.02 11.46 -6.05
C THR A 111 16.02 11.27 -4.91
N PRO A 112 17.23 10.74 -5.17
CA PRO A 112 18.27 10.63 -4.15
C PRO A 112 18.79 12.01 -3.73
N LEU A 113 19.18 12.13 -2.45
CA LEU A 113 19.73 13.33 -1.79
C LEU A 113 20.95 13.98 -2.48
N ASN A 114 21.56 13.32 -3.48
CA ASN A 114 22.77 13.78 -4.17
C ASN A 114 22.56 13.95 -5.69
N ALA A 115 21.41 14.47 -6.13
CA ALA A 115 21.20 14.73 -7.55
C ALA A 115 21.65 16.15 -7.96
N THR A 116 22.89 16.27 -8.42
CA THR A 116 23.41 17.40 -9.21
C THR A 116 22.80 17.49 -10.61
N GLU A 117 21.53 17.11 -10.80
CA GLU A 117 20.83 17.14 -12.10
C GLU A 117 19.54 17.96 -11.98
N ASN A 118 19.44 18.99 -12.82
CA ASN A 118 18.69 20.21 -12.55
C ASN A 118 17.17 20.12 -12.49
N VAL A 119 16.50 19.03 -12.88
CA VAL A 119 15.05 18.84 -12.62
C VAL A 119 14.73 17.34 -12.55
N LYS A 120 14.71 16.76 -11.35
CA LYS A 120 14.25 15.37 -11.12
C LYS A 120 12.86 15.26 -10.48
N SER A 121 12.20 16.39 -10.22
CA SER A 121 10.92 16.42 -9.53
C SER A 121 9.95 17.40 -10.18
N LEU A 122 8.66 17.03 -10.22
CA LEU A 122 7.55 17.92 -10.61
C LEU A 122 7.47 19.18 -9.70
N PHE A 123 8.07 19.11 -8.51
CA PHE A 123 8.13 20.21 -7.53
C PHE A 123 9.42 21.00 -7.58
N LEU A 124 10.32 20.73 -8.54
CA LEU A 124 11.60 21.43 -8.68
C LEU A 124 12.46 21.40 -7.39
N GLN A 125 12.46 20.28 -6.68
CA GLN A 125 13.20 20.08 -5.42
C GLN A 125 12.71 20.94 -4.24
N ARG A 126 11.46 21.40 -4.26
CA ARG A 126 10.85 22.26 -3.22
C ARG A 126 9.92 21.53 -2.27
N GLU A 127 9.96 20.20 -2.23
CA GLU A 127 9.05 19.38 -1.43
C GLU A 127 9.09 19.74 0.05
N GLN A 128 10.28 19.99 0.60
CA GLN A 128 10.43 20.37 2.00
C GLN A 128 9.76 21.71 2.31
N LEU A 129 9.93 22.71 1.43
CA LEU A 129 9.28 24.02 1.57
C LEU A 129 7.76 23.89 1.43
N LEU A 130 7.29 23.10 0.47
CA LEU A 130 5.87 22.83 0.27
C LEU A 130 5.27 22.12 1.49
N TYR A 131 6.00 21.19 2.09
CA TYR A 131 5.58 20.53 3.32
C TYR A 131 5.46 21.53 4.49
N GLN A 132 6.49 22.33 4.71
CA GLN A 132 6.46 23.38 5.75
C GLN A 132 5.28 24.32 5.56
N PHE A 133 4.99 24.71 4.30
CA PHE A 133 3.85 25.55 3.98
C PHE A 133 2.51 24.84 4.24
N LEU A 134 2.28 23.66 3.67
CA LEU A 134 0.99 23.00 3.70
C LEU A 134 0.62 22.39 5.06
N PHE A 135 1.61 22.01 5.87
CA PHE A 135 1.38 21.26 7.10
C PHE A 135 1.78 21.97 8.38
N LEU A 136 2.69 22.96 8.32
CA LEU A 136 3.25 23.61 9.52
C LEU A 136 2.99 25.12 9.57
N ASN A 137 2.71 25.78 8.44
CA ASN A 137 2.49 27.21 8.42
C ASN A 137 1.14 27.58 9.07
N LYS A 138 1.19 28.18 10.26
CA LYS A 138 -0.02 28.55 11.01
C LYS A 138 -0.98 29.46 10.23
N GLN A 139 -0.47 30.42 9.46
CA GLN A 139 -1.32 31.33 8.68
C GLN A 139 -2.14 30.58 7.62
N PHE A 140 -1.53 29.61 6.95
CA PHE A 140 -2.20 28.71 6.02
C PHE A 140 -3.20 27.80 6.74
N LEU A 141 -2.76 27.14 7.83
CA LEU A 141 -3.59 26.21 8.60
C LEU A 141 -4.79 26.88 9.28
N ASP A 142 -4.69 28.17 9.60
CA ASP A 142 -5.77 28.92 10.22
C ASP A 142 -6.87 29.36 9.24
N ASP A 143 -6.61 29.25 7.92
CA ASP A 143 -7.57 29.63 6.88
C ASP A 143 -8.85 28.76 6.95
N PRO A 144 -10.06 29.35 6.83
CA PRO A 144 -11.32 28.61 6.91
C PRO A 144 -11.44 27.45 5.93
N TYR A 145 -10.97 27.61 4.68
CA TYR A 145 -11.01 26.54 3.68
C TYR A 145 -10.06 25.40 4.03
N VAL A 146 -8.90 25.74 4.60
CA VAL A 146 -7.90 24.76 5.03
C VAL A 146 -8.39 23.98 6.25
N LYS A 147 -9.08 24.65 7.19
CA LYS A 147 -9.75 24.00 8.33
C LYS A 147 -10.86 23.05 7.89
N GLN A 148 -11.67 23.42 6.90
CA GLN A 148 -12.65 22.50 6.33
C GLN A 148 -11.98 21.30 5.64
N ALA A 149 -10.84 21.53 4.99
CA ALA A 149 -10.04 20.48 4.37
C ALA A 149 -9.16 19.69 5.34
N GLU A 150 -9.29 19.91 6.65
CA GLU A 150 -8.41 19.34 7.65
C GLU A 150 -8.47 17.81 7.66
N LYS A 151 -9.65 17.22 7.41
CA LYS A 151 -9.79 15.77 7.29
C LYS A 151 -8.88 15.19 6.21
N TRP A 152 -8.83 15.77 5.00
CA TRP A 152 -7.92 15.34 3.94
C TRP A 152 -6.46 15.59 4.31
N ARG A 153 -6.13 16.76 4.90
CA ARG A 153 -4.78 17.02 5.41
C ARG A 153 -4.32 15.90 6.33
N LEU A 154 -5.19 15.52 7.25
CA LEU A 154 -4.92 14.50 8.25
C LEU A 154 -4.92 13.07 7.67
N GLU A 155 -5.74 12.79 6.67
CA GLU A 155 -5.76 11.52 5.92
C GLU A 155 -4.51 11.36 5.04
N GLU A 156 -4.00 12.46 4.50
CA GLU A 156 -2.74 12.46 3.76
C GLU A 156 -1.50 12.51 4.67
N LEU A 157 -1.66 13.07 5.88
CA LEU A 157 -0.75 12.82 7.00
C LEU A 157 -0.85 11.37 7.50
N ARG A 158 -1.90 10.60 7.17
CA ARG A 158 -1.85 9.16 7.45
C ARG A 158 -0.73 8.56 6.59
N PRO A 159 0.16 7.77 7.19
CA PRO A 159 0.92 6.78 6.45
C PRO A 159 -0.11 5.97 5.63
N LEU A 160 0.10 5.82 4.32
CA LEU A 160 -0.72 4.86 3.57
C LEU A 160 -0.52 3.50 4.22
N ASN A 161 -1.61 2.90 4.67
CA ASN A 161 -1.75 1.49 5.01
C ASN A 161 -0.88 0.98 6.19
N SER A 162 -1.60 0.56 7.24
CA SER A 162 -1.38 -0.68 7.98
C SER A 162 0.08 -1.10 8.25
N GLY A 163 0.62 -0.74 9.42
CA GLY A 163 1.88 -1.31 9.91
C GLY A 163 3.16 -0.87 9.19
N ALA A 164 3.08 -0.05 8.15
CA ALA A 164 4.24 0.46 7.42
C ALA A 164 4.96 1.63 8.11
N LEU A 165 4.37 2.23 9.14
CA LEU A 165 4.90 3.39 9.88
C LEU A 165 6.38 3.27 10.24
N PHE A 166 6.88 2.04 10.43
CA PHE A 166 8.30 1.76 10.65
C PHE A 166 8.65 0.40 10.06
N SER A 167 8.46 0.21 8.75
CA SER A 167 9.09 -0.95 8.10
C SER A 167 10.61 -0.73 8.00
N ILE A 168 11.28 -0.77 9.16
CA ILE A 168 12.71 -1.06 9.26
C ILE A 168 12.95 -2.44 8.64
N ASP A 169 11.97 -3.33 8.53
CA ASP A 169 12.09 -4.62 7.84
C ASP A 169 12.37 -4.50 6.35
N LYS A 170 11.68 -3.60 5.63
CA LYS A 170 12.03 -3.32 4.23
C LYS A 170 13.41 -2.68 4.16
N LEU A 171 13.74 -1.76 5.08
CA LEU A 171 15.05 -1.11 5.12
C LEU A 171 16.19 -2.11 5.40
N ALA A 172 16.03 -2.97 6.40
CA ALA A 172 17.00 -3.97 6.85
C ALA A 172 17.11 -5.16 5.88
N ALA A 173 16.02 -5.54 5.20
CA ALA A 173 16.05 -6.55 4.14
C ALA A 173 16.69 -6.01 2.84
N ILE A 174 16.47 -4.73 2.51
CA ILE A 174 17.16 -4.04 1.39
C ILE A 174 18.65 -3.89 1.71
N ILE A 175 19.01 -3.46 2.93
CA ILE A 175 20.40 -3.29 3.38
C ILE A 175 21.13 -4.63 3.55
N LYS A 176 20.45 -5.71 3.98
CA LYS A 176 21.05 -7.07 4.01
C LYS A 176 21.35 -7.62 2.61
N LYS A 177 20.63 -7.16 1.58
CA LYS A 177 20.83 -7.59 0.18
C LYS A 177 21.89 -6.76 -0.55
N ASP A 178 22.11 -5.51 -0.15
CA ASP A 178 23.18 -4.65 -0.67
C ASP A 178 24.49 -4.83 0.12
N LYS A 179 25.41 -5.63 -0.44
CA LYS A 179 26.83 -5.60 -0.08
C LYS A 179 27.52 -4.43 -0.78
N GLU A 180 28.60 -3.94 -0.17
CA GLU A 180 29.42 -2.78 -0.57
C GLU A 180 29.44 -2.44 -2.07
N GLY A 181 29.08 -1.20 -2.43
CA GLY A 181 29.43 -0.58 -3.72
C GLY A 181 28.29 -0.01 -4.57
N GLU A 182 27.03 -0.34 -4.29
CA GLU A 182 25.88 0.13 -5.09
C GLU A 182 25.32 1.48 -4.57
N PRO A 183 24.97 2.44 -5.46
CA PRO A 183 24.35 3.70 -5.09
C PRO A 183 22.90 3.48 -4.63
N PHE A 184 22.73 3.44 -3.31
CA PHE A 184 21.46 3.35 -2.60
C PHE A 184 20.43 4.42 -3.01
N GLN A 185 19.17 4.02 -3.27
CA GLN A 185 18.03 4.94 -3.29
C GLN A 185 17.32 4.94 -1.93
N PRO A 186 17.32 6.07 -1.19
CA PRO A 186 16.70 6.13 0.12
C PRO A 186 15.17 6.14 0.07
N TYR A 187 14.59 4.95 0.17
CA TYR A 187 13.19 4.75 0.53
C TYR A 187 13.06 4.69 2.06
N PHE A 188 12.99 5.85 2.71
CA PHE A 188 12.61 5.94 4.12
C PHE A 188 11.09 5.74 4.24
N ASN A 189 10.68 4.48 4.36
CA ASN A 189 9.27 4.07 4.41
C ASN A 189 8.56 4.36 5.75
N ALA A 190 9.10 5.24 6.59
CA ALA A 190 8.44 5.71 7.81
C ALA A 190 7.98 7.16 7.69
N PHE A 191 8.87 8.00 7.16
CA PHE A 191 8.67 9.42 6.90
C PHE A 191 9.50 9.74 5.66
N SER A 192 8.95 10.51 4.71
CA SER A 192 9.81 11.06 3.64
C SER A 192 10.98 11.77 4.30
N ILE A 193 12.16 11.74 3.68
CA ILE A 193 13.34 12.42 4.22
C ILE A 193 13.08 13.91 4.49
N GLN A 194 12.13 14.49 3.75
CA GLN A 194 11.68 15.87 3.87
C GLN A 194 10.88 16.12 5.16
N HIS A 195 10.28 15.07 5.74
CA HIS A 195 9.51 15.12 6.99
C HIS A 195 10.36 14.90 8.24
N LEU A 196 11.57 14.34 8.11
CA LEU A 196 12.42 14.01 9.25
C LEU A 196 12.72 15.22 10.13
N CYS A 197 12.98 16.39 9.55
CA CYS A 197 13.29 17.61 10.31
C CYS A 197 12.14 18.09 11.23
N HIS A 198 10.92 17.60 11.02
CA HIS A 198 9.71 18.05 11.73
C HIS A 198 8.94 16.88 12.34
N LEU A 199 9.57 15.71 12.44
CA LEU A 199 8.94 14.51 12.99
C LEU A 199 8.38 14.76 14.39
N SER A 200 9.07 15.56 15.21
CA SER A 200 8.62 15.84 16.57
C SER A 200 7.24 16.52 16.62
N GLN A 201 6.93 17.37 15.66
CA GLN A 201 5.63 18.06 15.54
C GLN A 201 4.52 17.11 15.07
N TYR A 202 4.88 16.06 14.33
CA TYR A 202 3.96 15.02 13.90
C TYR A 202 3.58 14.06 15.04
N LEU A 203 4.50 13.82 15.98
CA LEU A 203 4.30 12.98 17.17
C LEU A 203 3.45 13.69 18.23
N SER A 204 2.23 14.09 17.85
CA SER A 204 1.27 14.80 18.69
C SER A 204 0.32 13.85 19.42
N THR A 205 -0.39 14.36 20.45
CA THR A 205 -1.45 13.64 21.17
C THR A 205 -2.58 13.23 20.23
N GLU A 206 -2.91 14.08 19.25
CA GLU A 206 -3.94 13.76 18.25
C GLU A 206 -3.52 12.55 17.40
N MET A 207 -2.26 12.53 16.95
CA MET A 207 -1.73 11.40 16.19
C MET A 207 -1.70 10.13 17.04
N TYR A 208 -1.27 10.21 18.30
CA TYR A 208 -1.30 9.09 19.22
C TYR A 208 -2.70 8.46 19.36
N ARG A 209 -3.70 9.28 19.67
CA ARG A 209 -5.10 8.84 19.82
C ARG A 209 -5.64 8.18 18.56
N ARG A 210 -5.20 8.64 17.39
CA ARG A 210 -5.57 8.04 16.12
C ARG A 210 -4.94 6.67 15.95
N GLN A 211 -3.64 6.51 16.19
CA GLN A 211 -2.99 5.19 16.09
C GLN A 211 -3.66 4.16 17.01
N MET A 212 -3.95 4.54 18.25
CA MET A 212 -4.63 3.68 19.23
C MET A 212 -6.08 3.28 18.85
N ARG A 213 -6.73 4.01 17.93
CA ARG A 213 -8.10 3.69 17.44
C ARG A 213 -8.12 2.69 16.28
N TRP A 214 -6.99 2.50 15.62
CA TRP A 214 -6.86 1.68 14.39
C TRP A 214 -6.08 0.39 14.66
N ASP A 215 -6.22 -0.17 15.88
CA ASP A 215 -5.61 -1.43 16.33
C ASP A 215 -4.08 -1.48 16.48
N ASP A 216 -3.40 -0.34 16.58
CA ASP A 216 -2.04 -0.35 17.13
C ASP A 216 -2.09 -0.36 18.66
N SER A 217 -1.71 -1.48 19.27
CA SER A 217 -1.46 -1.55 20.72
C SER A 217 -0.22 -0.74 21.09
N GLU A 218 -0.15 -0.26 22.35
CA GLU A 218 1.06 0.39 22.87
C GLU A 218 2.30 -0.50 22.66
N GLU A 219 2.13 -1.82 22.79
CA GLU A 219 3.18 -2.82 22.59
C GLU A 219 3.73 -2.79 21.14
N LYS A 220 2.85 -2.63 20.16
CA LYS A 220 3.22 -2.54 18.74
C LYS A 220 4.00 -1.25 18.45
N LEU A 221 3.53 -0.12 18.99
CA LEU A 221 4.25 1.16 18.91
C LEU A 221 5.58 1.14 19.69
N GLY A 222 5.63 0.42 20.81
CA GLY A 222 6.82 0.23 21.63
C GLY A 222 7.90 -0.59 20.93
N ARG A 223 7.53 -1.75 20.38
CA ARG A 223 8.42 -2.64 19.59
C ARG A 223 9.06 -1.95 18.41
N MET A 224 8.25 -1.12 17.76
CA MET A 224 8.61 -0.29 16.64
C MET A 224 9.69 0.75 17.01
N LEU A 225 9.51 1.47 18.13
CA LEU A 225 10.54 2.37 18.66
C LEU A 225 11.77 1.61 19.20
N ALA A 226 11.62 0.42 19.77
CA ALA A 226 12.77 -0.40 20.20
C ALA A 226 13.63 -0.83 19.00
N THR A 227 13.00 -1.24 17.89
CA THR A 227 13.69 -1.59 16.63
C THR A 227 14.43 -0.38 16.06
N SER A 228 13.82 0.80 16.16
CA SER A 228 14.42 2.09 15.79
C SER A 228 15.69 2.39 16.59
N LEU A 229 15.66 2.16 17.90
CA LEU A 229 16.79 2.30 18.82
C LEU A 229 17.96 1.38 18.47
N LYS A 230 17.67 0.11 18.20
CA LYS A 230 18.67 -0.87 17.77
C LYS A 230 19.38 -0.43 16.48
N PHE A 231 18.62 0.07 15.50
CA PHE A 231 19.19 0.59 14.25
C PHE A 231 20.15 1.77 14.49
N TYR A 232 19.76 2.75 15.31
CA TYR A 232 20.62 3.89 15.64
C TYR A 232 21.88 3.50 16.43
N GLN A 233 21.77 2.51 17.31
CA GLN A 233 22.93 1.96 18.02
C GLN A 233 23.93 1.31 17.05
N GLN A 234 23.44 0.71 15.95
CA GLN A 234 24.26 0.09 14.91
C GLN A 234 24.72 1.05 13.82
N ARG A 235 24.35 2.34 13.88
CA ARG A 235 24.51 3.30 12.77
C ARG A 235 25.93 3.43 12.21
N LEU A 236 26.95 3.22 13.06
CA LEU A 236 28.37 3.32 12.66
C LEU A 236 28.78 2.27 11.61
N GLN A 237 27.96 1.25 11.41
CA GLN A 237 28.15 0.21 10.39
C GLN A 237 27.68 0.65 8.99
N TYR A 238 27.03 1.83 8.87
CA TYR A 238 26.46 2.34 7.61
C TYR A 238 27.19 3.59 7.11
N SER A 239 26.85 4.05 5.90
CA SER A 239 27.49 5.22 5.27
C SER A 239 27.23 6.52 6.03
N VAL A 240 28.09 7.53 5.82
CA VAL A 240 28.02 8.84 6.50
C VAL A 240 26.67 9.55 6.29
N ALA A 241 26.08 9.42 5.09
CA ALA A 241 24.76 9.97 4.81
C ALA A 241 23.68 9.33 5.70
N PHE A 242 23.75 8.01 5.91
CA PHE A 242 22.82 7.30 6.80
C PHE A 242 23.02 7.65 8.26
N GLN A 243 24.27 7.80 8.71
CA GLN A 243 24.57 8.21 10.07
C GLN A 243 23.90 9.56 10.37
N THR A 244 24.06 10.52 9.45
CA THR A 244 23.44 11.86 9.55
C THR A 244 21.91 11.78 9.65
N ILE A 245 21.30 10.92 8.85
CA ILE A 245 19.84 10.73 8.84
C ILE A 245 19.35 10.08 10.15
N ALA A 246 20.04 9.03 10.61
CA ALA A 246 19.72 8.37 11.87
C ALA A 246 19.84 9.33 13.06
N GLU A 247 20.86 10.19 13.07
CA GLU A 247 21.04 11.23 14.09
C GLU A 247 19.95 12.29 14.07
N LEU A 248 19.58 12.77 12.89
CA LEU A 248 18.48 13.72 12.73
C LEU A 248 17.16 13.13 13.24
N TRP A 249 16.90 11.87 12.92
CA TRP A 249 15.70 11.18 13.35
C TRP A 249 15.62 11.00 14.87
N PHE A 250 16.73 10.57 15.49
CA PHE A 250 16.81 10.39 16.93
C PHE A 250 16.66 11.69 17.69
N LYS A 251 17.26 12.76 17.17
CA LYS A 251 17.09 14.11 17.74
C LYS A 251 15.62 14.54 17.79
N GLN A 252 14.80 14.08 16.86
CA GLN A 252 13.37 14.42 16.82
C GLN A 252 12.55 13.60 17.81
N LEU A 253 12.91 12.32 18.02
CA LEU A 253 12.33 11.48 19.07
C LEU A 253 12.72 11.95 20.48
N ASP A 254 13.87 12.62 20.62
CA ASP A 254 14.32 13.26 21.86
C ASP A 254 13.88 14.72 22.00
N SER A 255 13.08 15.23 21.06
CA SER A 255 12.57 16.60 21.10
C SER A 255 11.57 16.80 22.22
N ASP A 256 11.62 17.97 22.87
CA ASP A 256 10.62 18.34 23.86
C ASP A 256 9.24 18.61 23.25
N GLU A 257 9.16 18.81 21.92
CA GLU A 257 7.93 19.09 21.18
C GLU A 257 7.02 17.85 21.03
N ILE A 258 7.53 16.63 21.26
CA ILE A 258 6.72 15.42 21.13
C ILE A 258 5.72 15.30 22.28
N ALA A 259 4.55 14.75 22.01
CA ALA A 259 3.51 14.57 23.03
C ALA A 259 3.91 13.54 24.09
N THR A 260 3.37 13.71 25.30
CA THR A 260 3.70 12.91 26.49
C THR A 260 3.49 11.41 26.29
N GLU A 261 2.47 11.03 25.53
CA GLU A 261 2.18 9.62 25.22
C GLU A 261 3.32 8.99 24.43
N TRP A 262 3.81 9.67 23.38
CA TRP A 262 4.97 9.24 22.61
C TRP A 262 6.26 9.28 23.43
N LYS A 263 6.48 10.30 24.28
CA LYS A 263 7.63 10.34 25.21
C LYS A 263 7.67 9.11 26.10
N THR A 264 6.52 8.70 26.62
CA THR A 264 6.41 7.57 27.54
C THR A 264 6.81 6.26 26.86
N ILE A 265 6.27 6.01 25.66
CA ILE A 265 6.65 4.82 24.87
C ILE A 265 8.14 4.89 24.50
N TRP A 266 8.66 6.06 24.17
CA TRP A 266 10.07 6.21 23.81
C TRP A 266 11.03 5.93 24.98
N VAL A 267 10.72 6.46 26.17
CA VAL A 267 11.48 6.18 27.40
C VAL A 267 11.44 4.68 27.72
N ASN A 268 10.27 4.06 27.60
CA ASN A 268 10.09 2.63 27.80
C ASN A 268 10.87 1.79 26.78
N ALA A 269 10.94 2.21 25.51
CA ALA A 269 11.77 1.57 24.50
C ALA A 269 13.26 1.69 24.84
N LYS A 270 13.72 2.87 25.28
CA LYS A 270 15.09 3.10 25.76
C LYS A 270 15.45 2.26 26.98
N SER A 271 14.50 1.98 27.87
CA SER A 271 14.70 1.12 29.03
C SER A 271 14.62 -0.38 28.70
N GLY A 272 14.39 -0.74 27.43
CA GLY A 272 14.25 -2.14 27.01
C GLY A 272 12.93 -2.79 27.43
N LYS A 273 11.88 -2.01 27.73
CA LYS A 273 10.56 -2.55 28.09
C LYS A 273 9.96 -3.36 26.93
N TYR A 274 10.16 -2.89 25.70
CA TYR A 274 9.61 -3.53 24.50
C TYR A 274 10.70 -4.31 23.78
N LEU A 275 10.34 -5.51 23.34
CA LEU A 275 11.20 -6.31 22.46
C LEU A 275 11.32 -5.63 21.11
N THR A 276 12.50 -5.70 20.50
CA THR A 276 12.65 -5.34 19.08
C THR A 276 11.88 -6.33 18.22
N ARG A 277 11.59 -6.00 16.95
CA ARG A 277 10.87 -6.92 16.05
C ARG A 277 11.62 -8.23 15.83
N ASP A 278 12.95 -8.19 15.71
CA ASP A 278 13.78 -9.41 15.62
C ASP A 278 13.68 -10.26 16.89
N GLU A 279 13.68 -9.64 18.08
CA GLU A 279 13.57 -10.34 19.35
C GLU A 279 12.17 -10.86 19.58
N PHE A 280 11.15 -10.10 19.17
CA PHE A 280 9.76 -10.52 19.18
C PHE A 280 9.57 -11.71 18.25
N PHE A 281 10.08 -11.69 17.01
CA PHE A 281 10.00 -12.86 16.13
C PHE A 281 10.92 -14.00 16.52
N SER A 282 12.04 -13.74 17.19
CA SER A 282 12.89 -14.83 17.70
C SER A 282 12.26 -15.47 18.94
N LYS A 283 11.53 -14.67 19.73
CA LYS A 283 10.70 -15.13 20.83
C LYS A 283 9.47 -15.85 20.29
N ASP A 284 8.77 -15.31 19.30
CA ASP A 284 7.68 -15.99 18.59
C ASP A 284 8.18 -17.23 17.87
N LYS A 285 9.44 -17.30 17.38
CA LYS A 285 10.01 -18.54 16.82
C LYS A 285 10.42 -19.55 17.88
N ALA A 286 10.84 -19.10 19.07
CA ALA A 286 11.11 -19.96 20.21
C ALA A 286 9.81 -20.43 20.87
N ASP A 287 8.80 -19.57 20.87
CA ASP A 287 7.43 -19.83 21.29
C ASP A 287 6.70 -20.61 20.19
N GLU A 288 7.01 -20.48 18.89
CA GLU A 288 6.56 -21.32 17.76
C GLU A 288 7.30 -22.65 17.72
N ALA A 289 8.52 -22.77 18.22
CA ALA A 289 9.14 -24.06 18.51
C ALA A 289 8.55 -24.68 19.80
N GLY A 290 8.02 -23.82 20.69
CA GLY A 290 7.18 -24.21 21.82
C GLY A 290 5.75 -24.58 21.43
N ILE A 291 5.20 -23.96 20.39
CA ILE A 291 3.86 -24.13 19.81
C ILE A 291 3.89 -25.16 18.65
N GLU A 292 5.02 -25.46 18.03
CA GLU A 292 5.19 -26.73 17.30
C GLU A 292 5.16 -27.90 18.28
N ASN A 293 5.48 -27.66 19.55
CA ASN A 293 5.26 -28.58 20.65
C ASN A 293 3.94 -28.32 21.43
N SER A 294 3.14 -27.28 21.09
CA SER A 294 1.93 -26.89 21.81
C SER A 294 0.79 -26.29 20.95
N LYS A 295 0.75 -26.55 19.65
CA LYS A 295 -0.50 -26.64 18.90
C LYS A 295 -1.24 -27.73 19.65
N THR A 296 -2.34 -27.39 20.29
CA THR A 296 -3.43 -28.36 20.39
C THR A 296 -3.52 -28.99 19.01
N ASN A 297 -3.29 -30.30 18.95
CA ASN A 297 -3.28 -31.05 17.72
C ASN A 297 -4.56 -30.63 16.98
N VAL A 298 -4.52 -30.23 15.70
CA VAL A 298 -5.77 -29.91 14.98
C VAL A 298 -6.73 -31.09 15.04
N GLU A 299 -6.21 -32.31 15.22
CA GLU A 299 -7.00 -33.49 15.61
C GLU A 299 -7.69 -33.34 16.97
N ASP A 300 -7.05 -32.81 18.02
CA ASP A 300 -7.65 -32.60 19.34
C ASP A 300 -8.80 -31.57 19.29
N GLU A 301 -8.63 -30.49 18.53
CA GLU A 301 -9.67 -29.47 18.35
C GLU A 301 -10.84 -29.99 17.50
N LEU A 302 -10.55 -30.67 16.38
CA LEU A 302 -11.57 -31.36 15.59
C LEU A 302 -12.27 -32.45 16.41
N ASN A 303 -11.53 -33.24 17.19
CA ASN A 303 -12.11 -34.25 18.08
C ASN A 303 -13.05 -33.61 19.11
N GLN A 304 -12.70 -32.44 19.65
CA GLN A 304 -13.56 -31.73 20.59
C GLN A 304 -14.85 -31.25 19.91
N LEU A 305 -14.76 -30.64 18.73
CA LEU A 305 -15.93 -30.22 17.94
C LEU A 305 -16.84 -31.40 17.57
N LEU A 306 -16.24 -32.53 17.19
CA LEU A 306 -16.95 -33.78 16.87
C LEU A 306 -17.63 -34.38 18.11
N LEU A 307 -16.98 -34.34 19.27
CA LEU A 307 -17.53 -34.82 20.55
C LEU A 307 -18.67 -33.94 21.06
N ASP A 308 -18.59 -32.63 20.84
CA ASP A 308 -19.59 -31.65 21.27
C ASP A 308 -20.85 -31.67 20.38
N GLY A 309 -20.86 -32.47 19.31
CA GLY A 309 -22.00 -32.60 18.40
C GLY A 309 -22.25 -31.35 17.57
N THR A 310 -21.18 -30.60 17.31
CA THR A 310 -21.19 -29.32 16.62
C THR A 310 -21.62 -29.48 15.16
N ASN A 311 -22.22 -28.42 14.60
CA ASN A 311 -22.66 -28.43 13.20
C ASN A 311 -21.46 -28.45 12.23
N ARG A 312 -21.71 -28.88 10.99
CA ARG A 312 -20.71 -29.01 9.94
C ARG A 312 -19.98 -27.70 9.63
N SER A 313 -20.67 -26.56 9.68
CA SER A 313 -20.12 -25.25 9.33
C SER A 313 -18.98 -24.85 10.26
N GLU A 314 -19.12 -25.05 11.57
CA GLU A 314 -18.03 -24.76 12.52
C GLU A 314 -16.80 -25.68 12.32
N ILE A 315 -17.00 -26.89 11.80
CA ILE A 315 -15.90 -27.80 11.43
C ILE A 315 -15.20 -27.29 10.16
N ILE A 316 -15.94 -26.80 9.18
CA ILE A 316 -15.39 -26.19 7.96
C ILE A 316 -14.62 -24.91 8.31
N ASP A 317 -15.16 -24.05 9.18
CA ASP A 317 -14.48 -22.85 9.68
C ASP A 317 -13.15 -23.21 10.37
N CYS A 318 -13.16 -24.23 11.24
CA CYS A 318 -11.94 -24.72 11.89
C CYS A 318 -10.90 -25.21 10.87
N LEU A 319 -11.32 -25.85 9.78
CA LEU A 319 -10.42 -26.29 8.72
C LEU A 319 -9.88 -25.10 7.91
N ALA A 320 -10.72 -24.13 7.57
CA ALA A 320 -10.32 -22.91 6.86
C ALA A 320 -9.27 -22.11 7.65
N ASP A 321 -9.45 -21.99 8.96
CA ASP A 321 -8.51 -21.31 9.85
C ASP A 321 -7.15 -22.03 9.93
N HIS A 322 -7.16 -23.36 9.95
CA HIS A 322 -5.94 -24.17 10.12
C HIS A 322 -5.20 -24.49 8.82
N PHE A 323 -5.91 -24.48 7.69
CA PHE A 323 -5.43 -24.88 6.37
C PHE A 323 -5.68 -23.80 5.32
N GLU A 324 -5.63 -22.52 5.71
CA GLU A 324 -5.85 -21.36 4.82
C GLU A 324 -5.02 -21.45 3.53
N ALA A 325 -3.74 -21.87 3.63
CA ALA A 325 -2.84 -21.99 2.48
C ALA A 325 -3.11 -23.21 1.58
N GLU A 326 -3.90 -24.16 2.07
CA GLU A 326 -4.31 -25.39 1.40
C GLU A 326 -5.81 -25.40 1.05
N THR A 327 -6.48 -24.26 1.22
CA THR A 327 -7.88 -24.03 0.86
C THR A 327 -7.95 -23.29 -0.47
N ILE A 328 -8.64 -23.87 -1.44
CA ILE A 328 -8.86 -23.31 -2.76
C ILE A 328 -10.33 -22.89 -2.84
N GLU A 329 -10.59 -21.58 -2.92
CA GLU A 329 -11.93 -21.06 -3.17
C GLU A 329 -12.28 -21.18 -4.65
N LEU A 330 -13.40 -21.82 -4.97
CA LEU A 330 -13.91 -21.93 -6.34
C LEU A 330 -14.80 -20.72 -6.61
N PHE A 331 -14.43 -19.94 -7.63
CA PHE A 331 -15.13 -18.78 -8.22
C PHE A 331 -16.23 -18.12 -7.37
N ASP A 332 -15.93 -16.97 -6.79
CA ASP A 332 -16.93 -16.09 -6.19
C ASP A 332 -17.57 -15.18 -7.25
N ILE A 333 -18.88 -15.36 -7.44
CA ILE A 333 -19.73 -14.58 -8.34
C ILE A 333 -19.88 -13.11 -7.93
N ASN A 334 -19.69 -12.79 -6.65
CA ASN A 334 -19.88 -11.44 -6.13
C ASN A 334 -18.68 -10.54 -6.41
N ASP A 335 -17.55 -11.11 -6.82
CA ASP A 335 -16.35 -10.36 -7.16
C ASP A 335 -16.30 -10.07 -8.67
N LEU A 336 -16.64 -8.82 -9.02
CA LEU A 336 -16.63 -8.34 -10.40
C LEU A 336 -15.23 -8.35 -11.04
N ASP A 337 -14.16 -8.41 -10.25
CA ASP A 337 -12.80 -8.53 -10.77
C ASP A 337 -12.52 -9.93 -11.37
N ASN A 338 -13.33 -10.94 -11.01
CA ASN A 338 -13.16 -12.32 -11.49
C ASN A 338 -13.47 -12.52 -12.98
N ILE A 339 -14.30 -11.66 -13.57
CA ILE A 339 -14.75 -11.78 -14.97
C ILE A 339 -13.99 -10.85 -15.95
N CYS A 340 -13.02 -10.08 -15.45
CA CYS A 340 -12.22 -9.17 -16.28
C CYS A 340 -10.80 -9.70 -16.46
N SER A 341 -10.18 -9.47 -17.62
CA SER A 341 -8.76 -9.77 -17.85
C SER A 341 -7.89 -9.18 -16.72
N PRO A 342 -7.06 -9.99 -16.02
CA PRO A 342 -6.49 -11.27 -16.48
C PRO A 342 -7.28 -12.53 -16.10
N TYR A 343 -8.57 -12.44 -15.75
CA TYR A 343 -9.49 -13.55 -15.50
C TYR A 343 -9.09 -14.42 -14.28
N ILE A 344 -8.67 -13.75 -13.20
CA ILE A 344 -8.11 -14.37 -12.00
C ILE A 344 -9.08 -15.39 -11.39
N GLY A 345 -10.38 -15.08 -11.33
CA GLY A 345 -11.37 -15.99 -10.75
C GLY A 345 -11.51 -17.33 -11.46
N PHE A 346 -11.16 -17.41 -12.75
CA PHE A 346 -11.13 -18.68 -13.48
C PHE A 346 -9.76 -19.37 -13.40
N ILE A 347 -8.67 -18.61 -13.34
CA ILE A 347 -7.30 -19.16 -13.43
C ILE A 347 -6.75 -19.59 -12.07
N ASP A 348 -6.97 -18.77 -11.04
CA ASP A 348 -6.34 -18.90 -9.73
C ASP A 348 -6.63 -20.25 -9.04
N PRO A 349 -7.85 -20.82 -9.08
CA PRO A 349 -8.12 -22.11 -8.46
C PRO A 349 -7.22 -23.24 -9.00
N LEU A 350 -6.95 -23.23 -10.31
CA LEU A 350 -6.06 -24.19 -10.93
C LEU A 350 -4.58 -23.92 -10.62
N GLU A 351 -4.16 -22.65 -10.62
CA GLU A 351 -2.79 -22.26 -10.26
C GLU A 351 -2.45 -22.66 -8.82
N GLN A 352 -3.37 -22.45 -7.89
CA GLN A 352 -3.23 -22.88 -6.50
C GLN A 352 -3.11 -24.39 -6.39
N LEU A 353 -3.96 -25.15 -7.11
CA LEU A 353 -3.88 -26.61 -7.12
C LEU A 353 -2.52 -27.12 -7.65
N VAL A 354 -2.02 -26.52 -8.74
CA VAL A 354 -0.71 -26.83 -9.32
C VAL A 354 0.42 -26.49 -8.33
N LYS A 355 0.33 -25.37 -7.63
CA LYS A 355 1.29 -24.96 -6.61
C LYS A 355 1.34 -25.97 -5.45
N LEU A 356 0.18 -26.40 -4.95
CA LEU A 356 0.09 -27.44 -3.91
C LEU A 356 0.69 -28.78 -4.36
N ARG A 357 0.60 -29.10 -5.66
CA ARG A 357 1.21 -30.30 -6.25
C ARG A 357 2.75 -30.21 -6.35
N GLY A 358 3.32 -29.02 -6.15
CA GLY A 358 4.75 -28.75 -6.24
C GLY A 358 5.17 -27.97 -7.49
N GLY A 359 4.24 -27.29 -8.17
CA GLY A 359 4.53 -26.25 -9.16
C GLY A 359 5.21 -26.72 -10.45
N ARG A 360 5.03 -27.99 -10.83
CA ARG A 360 5.67 -28.56 -12.04
C ARG A 360 4.85 -28.40 -13.31
N ASP A 361 3.54 -28.23 -13.17
CA ASP A 361 2.63 -28.07 -14.29
C ASP A 361 2.49 -26.59 -14.66
N CYS A 362 2.24 -26.30 -15.94
CA CYS A 362 2.11 -24.94 -16.46
C CYS A 362 0.64 -24.66 -16.77
N VAL A 363 0.09 -23.62 -16.14
CA VAL A 363 -1.23 -23.07 -16.48
C VAL A 363 -1.06 -21.97 -17.53
N SER A 364 -1.88 -22.00 -18.55
CA SER A 364 -1.91 -20.98 -19.60
C SER A 364 -3.34 -20.74 -20.05
N TYR A 365 -3.61 -19.52 -20.53
CA TYR A 365 -4.90 -19.17 -21.08
C TYR A 365 -4.75 -18.46 -22.42
N GLN A 366 -5.76 -18.59 -23.27
CA GLN A 366 -5.88 -17.86 -24.52
C GLN A 366 -7.24 -17.16 -24.56
N ASP A 367 -7.20 -15.87 -24.86
CA ASP A 367 -8.38 -15.04 -25.05
C ASP A 367 -8.62 -14.91 -26.56
N GLU A 368 -9.65 -15.59 -27.07
CA GLU A 368 -10.07 -15.47 -28.46
C GLU A 368 -11.06 -14.30 -28.60
N VAL A 369 -10.51 -13.09 -28.75
CA VAL A 369 -11.21 -11.79 -28.91
C VAL A 369 -12.32 -11.76 -29.98
N LYS A 370 -12.45 -12.80 -30.81
CA LYS A 370 -13.50 -12.88 -31.84
C LYS A 370 -14.79 -13.54 -31.36
N ASP A 371 -14.73 -14.39 -30.36
CA ASP A 371 -15.86 -15.22 -29.93
C ASP A 371 -16.14 -15.08 -28.42
N ASP A 372 -15.45 -14.16 -27.72
CA ASP A 372 -15.58 -13.91 -26.27
C ASP A 372 -15.44 -15.20 -25.43
N VAL A 373 -14.57 -16.11 -25.88
CA VAL A 373 -14.25 -17.37 -25.20
C VAL A 373 -12.85 -17.31 -24.59
N LEU A 374 -12.77 -17.65 -23.31
CA LEU A 374 -11.52 -17.88 -22.58
C LEU A 374 -11.20 -19.37 -22.55
N THR A 375 -10.13 -19.78 -23.23
CA THR A 375 -9.65 -21.16 -23.24
C THR A 375 -8.54 -21.34 -22.20
N ILE A 376 -8.74 -22.25 -21.25
CA ILE A 376 -7.79 -22.53 -20.16
C ILE A 376 -7.13 -23.89 -20.42
N SER A 377 -5.81 -23.92 -20.32
CA SER A 377 -4.99 -25.09 -20.59
C SER A 377 -4.01 -25.40 -19.46
N LEU A 378 -3.85 -26.70 -19.18
CA LEU A 378 -2.84 -27.24 -18.28
C LEU A 378 -1.85 -28.08 -19.10
N ASN A 379 -0.57 -27.72 -19.07
CA ASN A 379 0.48 -28.36 -19.87
C ASN A 379 0.12 -28.46 -21.36
N GLU A 380 -0.37 -27.34 -21.93
CA GLU A 380 -0.81 -27.23 -23.34
C GLU A 380 -2.05 -28.07 -23.71
N LYS A 381 -2.68 -28.76 -22.75
CA LYS A 381 -3.95 -29.45 -22.93
C LYS A 381 -5.10 -28.58 -22.45
N VAL A 382 -6.09 -28.34 -23.31
CA VAL A 382 -7.33 -27.64 -22.94
C VAL A 382 -8.08 -28.43 -21.87
N ILE A 383 -8.47 -27.74 -20.81
CA ILE A 383 -9.21 -28.29 -19.67
C ILE A 383 -10.51 -27.52 -19.37
N GLY A 384 -10.69 -26.35 -19.99
CA GLY A 384 -11.93 -25.58 -19.91
C GLY A 384 -12.01 -24.50 -20.97
N GLU A 385 -13.23 -24.19 -21.37
CA GLU A 385 -13.59 -23.09 -22.26
C GLU A 385 -14.71 -22.31 -21.57
N ILE A 386 -14.52 -21.03 -21.33
CA ILE A 386 -15.47 -20.17 -20.62
C ILE A 386 -16.03 -19.15 -21.60
N ASN A 387 -17.34 -19.12 -21.77
CA ASN A 387 -18.01 -18.05 -22.49
C ASN A 387 -18.10 -16.81 -21.58
N LEU A 388 -17.37 -15.75 -21.92
CA LEU A 388 -17.33 -14.52 -21.11
C LEU A 388 -18.63 -13.70 -21.19
N ASP A 389 -19.43 -13.87 -22.25
CA ASP A 389 -20.76 -13.27 -22.38
C ASP A 389 -21.81 -14.04 -21.55
N GLU A 390 -21.63 -15.35 -21.41
CA GLU A 390 -22.54 -16.25 -20.69
C GLU A 390 -21.79 -17.06 -19.61
N VAL A 391 -21.20 -16.37 -18.63
CA VAL A 391 -20.37 -17.00 -17.58
C VAL A 391 -21.10 -18.10 -16.79
N PHE A 392 -22.44 -18.08 -16.74
CA PHE A 392 -23.27 -19.09 -16.06
C PHE A 392 -23.64 -20.28 -16.95
N SER A 393 -22.89 -20.53 -18.01
CA SER A 393 -23.12 -21.65 -18.90
C SER A 393 -22.64 -22.97 -18.30
N ASN A 394 -23.05 -24.09 -18.91
CA ASN A 394 -22.64 -25.43 -18.45
C ASN A 394 -21.14 -25.64 -18.61
N GLU A 395 -20.52 -24.97 -19.57
CA GLU A 395 -19.08 -25.04 -19.85
C GLU A 395 -18.25 -24.52 -18.67
N THR A 396 -18.69 -23.46 -18.00
CA THR A 396 -18.07 -22.96 -16.77
C THR A 396 -18.19 -23.96 -15.62
N ALA A 397 -19.37 -24.55 -15.45
CA ALA A 397 -19.57 -25.59 -14.43
C ALA A 397 -18.71 -26.83 -14.71
N ASP A 398 -18.64 -27.26 -15.97
CA ASP A 398 -17.80 -28.36 -16.42
C ASP A 398 -16.31 -28.08 -16.14
N TYR A 399 -15.85 -26.84 -16.33
CA TYR A 399 -14.48 -26.45 -16.01
C TYR A 399 -14.16 -26.62 -14.52
N PHE A 400 -14.99 -26.08 -13.61
CA PHE A 400 -14.75 -26.25 -12.17
C PHE A 400 -14.87 -27.71 -11.73
N GLN A 401 -15.76 -28.49 -12.37
CA GLN A 401 -15.82 -29.93 -12.16
C GLN A 401 -14.52 -30.64 -12.56
N HIS A 402 -13.87 -30.20 -13.65
CA HIS A 402 -12.55 -30.72 -14.04
C HIS A 402 -11.49 -30.39 -12.98
N ILE A 403 -11.49 -29.19 -12.38
CA ILE A 403 -10.57 -28.85 -11.28
C ILE A 403 -10.78 -29.77 -10.07
N ILE A 404 -12.04 -29.99 -9.67
CA ILE A 404 -12.39 -30.90 -8.55
C ILE A 404 -11.88 -32.32 -8.85
N ASN A 405 -12.11 -32.82 -10.07
CA ASN A 405 -11.65 -34.14 -10.48
C ASN A 405 -10.11 -34.25 -10.45
N LEU A 406 -9.40 -33.20 -10.89
CA LEU A 406 -7.94 -33.15 -10.84
C LEU A 406 -7.43 -33.17 -9.39
N ALA A 407 -8.07 -32.44 -8.48
CA ALA A 407 -7.69 -32.44 -7.07
C ALA A 407 -7.86 -33.83 -6.43
N MET A 408 -8.97 -34.51 -6.73
CA MET A 408 -9.22 -35.87 -6.27
C MET A 408 -8.23 -36.88 -6.85
N GLU A 409 -7.79 -36.68 -8.11
CA GLU A 409 -6.76 -37.51 -8.75
C GLU A 409 -5.37 -37.27 -8.15
N TRP A 410 -4.99 -36.02 -7.94
CA TRP A 410 -3.65 -35.63 -7.50
C TRP A 410 -3.43 -35.82 -6.00
N PHE A 411 -4.49 -35.69 -5.20
CA PHE A 411 -4.48 -35.78 -3.73
C PHE A 411 -5.51 -36.80 -3.23
N PRO A 412 -5.34 -38.09 -3.56
CA PRO A 412 -6.30 -39.12 -3.20
C PRO A 412 -6.39 -39.27 -1.67
N ASN A 413 -7.61 -39.23 -1.13
CA ASN A 413 -7.91 -39.25 0.31
C ASN A 413 -7.36 -38.04 1.09
N GLN A 414 -7.30 -36.89 0.42
CA GLN A 414 -6.87 -35.63 1.00
C GLN A 414 -7.74 -34.45 0.54
N ALA A 415 -8.33 -34.54 -0.65
CA ALA A 415 -9.24 -33.53 -1.16
C ALA A 415 -10.64 -33.62 -0.53
N LEU A 416 -11.13 -32.51 0.05
CA LEU A 416 -12.49 -32.36 0.59
C LEU A 416 -13.16 -31.14 -0.07
N LEU A 417 -14.31 -31.32 -0.70
CA LEU A 417 -15.14 -30.24 -1.22
C LEU A 417 -16.23 -29.89 -0.20
N SER A 418 -16.38 -28.59 0.09
CA SER A 418 -17.46 -28.04 0.90
C SER A 418 -18.24 -27.01 0.08
N VAL A 419 -19.56 -27.12 0.07
CA VAL A 419 -20.47 -26.16 -0.55
C VAL A 419 -21.31 -25.53 0.56
N GLU A 420 -21.10 -24.25 0.83
CA GLU A 420 -21.88 -23.46 1.80
C GLU A 420 -22.65 -22.33 1.11
N GLU A 421 -23.55 -21.65 1.83
CA GLU A 421 -24.34 -20.55 1.24
C GLU A 421 -23.42 -19.41 0.78
N GLY A 422 -23.16 -19.36 -0.52
CA GLY A 422 -22.38 -18.30 -1.17
C GLY A 422 -20.90 -18.62 -1.39
N SER A 423 -20.40 -19.80 -0.99
CA SER A 423 -19.01 -20.20 -1.22
C SER A 423 -18.89 -21.69 -1.52
N THR A 424 -17.94 -22.03 -2.41
CA THR A 424 -17.53 -23.42 -2.65
C THR A 424 -16.04 -23.52 -2.43
N SER A 425 -15.62 -24.32 -1.45
CA SER A 425 -14.22 -24.43 -1.01
C SER A 425 -13.71 -25.84 -1.19
N LEU A 426 -12.50 -25.98 -1.72
CA LEU A 426 -11.79 -27.23 -1.93
C LEU A 426 -10.55 -27.26 -1.04
N PHE A 427 -10.53 -28.16 -0.06
CA PHE A 427 -9.43 -28.31 0.90
C PHE A 427 -8.52 -29.47 0.51
N ILE A 428 -7.20 -29.26 0.57
CA ILE A 428 -6.20 -30.34 0.47
C ILE A 428 -5.64 -30.64 1.86
N LEU A 429 -6.23 -31.61 2.54
CA LEU A 429 -5.97 -31.90 3.95
C LEU A 429 -4.86 -32.95 4.15
N PRO A 430 -4.14 -32.92 5.29
CA PRO A 430 -3.33 -34.05 5.73
C PRO A 430 -4.18 -35.33 5.86
N SER A 431 -3.62 -36.48 5.47
CA SER A 431 -4.37 -37.75 5.41
C SER A 431 -4.97 -38.19 6.74
N ASN A 432 -4.36 -37.83 7.86
CA ASN A 432 -4.86 -38.08 9.21
C ASN A 432 -6.15 -37.28 9.50
N ILE A 433 -6.20 -36.02 9.07
CA ILE A 433 -7.38 -35.16 9.23
C ILE A 433 -8.51 -35.61 8.32
N PHE A 434 -8.20 -35.92 7.06
CA PHE A 434 -9.19 -36.47 6.13
C PHE A 434 -9.79 -37.79 6.65
N LYS A 435 -8.96 -38.67 7.22
CA LYS A 435 -9.41 -39.92 7.84
C LYS A 435 -10.32 -39.65 9.04
N LEU A 436 -9.98 -38.68 9.88
CA LEU A 436 -10.79 -38.30 11.04
C LEU A 436 -12.18 -37.81 10.63
N LEU A 437 -12.27 -36.92 9.64
CA LEU A 437 -13.53 -36.40 9.12
C LEU A 437 -14.41 -37.53 8.55
N LYS A 438 -13.81 -38.42 7.76
CA LYS A 438 -14.49 -39.58 7.20
C LYS A 438 -15.01 -40.56 8.25
N GLU A 439 -14.24 -40.79 9.31
CA GLU A 439 -14.65 -41.66 10.44
C GLU A 439 -15.84 -41.11 11.21
N ASN A 440 -16.11 -39.80 11.10
CA ASN A 440 -17.23 -39.10 11.74
C ASN A 440 -18.32 -38.69 10.74
N GLU A 441 -18.40 -39.40 9.60
CA GLU A 441 -19.44 -39.21 8.57
C GLU A 441 -19.49 -37.80 7.94
N ILE A 442 -18.37 -37.05 8.00
CA ILE A 442 -18.22 -35.78 7.28
C ILE A 442 -17.68 -36.08 5.89
N GLU A 443 -18.58 -36.08 4.92
CA GLU A 443 -18.27 -36.38 3.52
C GLU A 443 -18.09 -35.11 2.67
N SER A 444 -17.39 -35.29 1.54
CA SER A 444 -17.19 -34.27 0.53
C SER A 444 -18.48 -34.02 -0.25
N ASP A 445 -18.85 -32.76 -0.48
CA ASP A 445 -20.03 -32.35 -1.26
C ASP A 445 -19.78 -32.49 -2.76
N LEU A 446 -19.51 -33.71 -3.22
CA LEU A 446 -19.25 -33.96 -4.63
C LEU A 446 -20.44 -33.49 -5.48
N LEU A 447 -20.15 -32.59 -6.41
CA LEU A 447 -21.07 -32.19 -7.46
C LEU A 447 -21.17 -33.34 -8.47
N THR A 448 -22.04 -34.31 -8.22
CA THR A 448 -22.37 -35.32 -9.25
C THR A 448 -23.28 -34.68 -10.29
N GLN A 449 -22.92 -34.79 -11.57
CA GLN A 449 -23.79 -34.40 -12.70
C GLN A 449 -25.19 -35.01 -12.51
N GLN A 450 -26.19 -34.16 -12.30
CA GLN A 450 -27.61 -34.50 -12.48
C GLN A 450 -28.14 -33.88 -13.75
#